data_AF-A0A661ST33-F1
#
_entry.id   AF-A0A661ST33-F1
#
_cell.length_a   1.000
_cell.length_b   1.000
_cell.length_c   1.000
_cell.angle_alpha   90.00
_cell.angle_beta   90.00
_cell.angle_gamma   90.00
#
_symmetry.space_group_name_H-M   'P 1'
#
loop_
_entity.id
_entity.type
_entity.pdbx_description
1 polymer ?
#
loop_
_entity_poly.entity_id
_entity_poly.type
_entity_poly.pdbx_seq_one_letter_code
_entity_poly.pdbx_strand_id
1 'polypeptide(L)'
;MNILVEFLVKYGFQVIGAIVILVLGILAARWTAGMLAALCERKRLDITLSRFLTNIVKVVVMIFVVIITMGKFGISIAPFIAALGDAGITIPFPQRDVHMKPASA
;
A
#
# COMPACT_ATOMS: atom_id res chain seq x y z
N MET A 1 10.41 33.08 15.73
CA MET A 1 9.24 32.66 16.55
C MET A 1 8.41 31.54 15.92
N ASN A 2 8.70 31.00 14.71
CA ASN A 2 7.74 30.12 14.02
C ASN A 2 8.27 28.73 13.58
N ILE A 3 9.59 28.46 13.57
CA ILE A 3 10.12 27.14 13.14
C ILE A 3 9.67 25.99 14.05
N LEU A 4 9.64 26.21 15.37
CA LEU A 4 9.19 25.18 16.32
C LEU A 4 7.71 24.85 16.13
N VAL A 5 6.85 25.85 15.90
CA VAL A 5 5.42 25.63 15.63
C VAL A 5 5.21 24.96 14.27
N GLU A 6 5.99 25.34 13.25
CA GLU A 6 5.93 24.74 11.91
C GLU A 6 6.37 23.27 11.93
N PHE A 7 7.44 22.95 12.67
CA PHE A 7 7.85 21.56 12.91
C PHE A 7 6.80 20.80 13.72
N LEU A 8 6.27 21.38 14.80
CA LEU A 8 5.29 20.71 15.66
C LEU A 8 3.98 20.39 14.93
N VAL A 9 3.49 21.33 14.10
CA VAL A 9 2.28 21.12 13.29
C VAL A 9 2.55 20.11 12.17
N LYS A 10 3.67 20.24 11.44
CA LYS A 10 3.98 19.36 10.30
C LYS A 10 4.26 17.92 10.75
N TYR A 11 5.08 17.73 11.79
CA TYR A 11 5.35 16.40 12.33
C TYR A 11 4.16 15.85 13.13
N GLY A 12 3.43 16.70 13.85
CA GLY A 12 2.20 16.29 14.56
C GLY A 12 1.15 15.71 13.61
N PHE A 13 0.88 16.39 12.48
CA PHE A 13 -0.05 15.89 11.46
C PHE A 13 0.45 14.61 10.77
N GLN A 14 1.77 14.48 10.57
CA GLN A 14 2.36 13.28 9.98
C GLN A 14 2.24 12.07 10.92
N VAL A 15 2.44 12.26 12.23
CA VAL A 15 2.25 11.22 13.25
C VAL A 15 0.78 10.81 13.36
N ILE A 16 -0.14 11.77 13.37
CA ILE A 16 -1.58 11.47 13.36
C ILE A 16 -1.96 10.72 12.09
N GLY A 17 -1.46 11.16 10.93
CA GLY A 17 -1.63 10.46 9.67
C GLY A 17 -1.14 9.01 9.72
N ALA A 18 0.07 8.79 10.25
CA ALA A 18 0.66 7.47 10.43
C ALA A 18 -0.19 6.55 11.31
N ILE A 19 -0.70 7.06 12.43
CA ILE A 19 -1.57 6.31 13.34
C ILE A 19 -2.87 5.92 12.63
N VAL A 20 -3.50 6.84 11.90
CA VAL A 20 -4.74 6.56 11.16
C VAL A 20 -4.54 5.43 10.15
N ILE A 21 -3.44 5.43 9.40
CA ILE A 21 -3.19 4.39 8.39
C ILE A 21 -2.83 3.07 9.04
N LEU A 22 -2.07 3.09 10.14
CA LEU A 22 -1.74 1.88 10.88
C LEU A 22 -3.01 1.21 11.42
N VAL A 23 -3.95 2.00 11.93
CA VAL A 23 -5.28 1.52 12.36
C VAL A 23 -6.06 0.95 11.16
N LEU A 24 -6.09 1.66 10.03
CA LEU A 24 -6.76 1.19 8.81
C LEU A 24 -6.13 -0.11 8.27
N GLY A 25 -4.81 -0.22 8.31
CA GLY A 25 -4.07 -1.40 7.86
C GLY A 25 -4.35 -2.64 8.72
N ILE A 26 -4.37 -2.48 10.04
CA ILE A 26 -4.74 -3.55 10.96
C ILE A 26 -6.20 -3.96 10.76
N LEU A 27 -7.10 -2.99 10.59
CA LEU A 27 -8.52 -3.27 10.36
C LEU A 27 -8.74 -4.02 9.04
N ALA A 28 -8.10 -3.59 7.96
CA ALA A 28 -8.15 -4.25 6.66
C ALA A 28 -7.58 -5.68 6.70
N ALA A 29 -6.48 -5.91 7.41
CA ALA A 29 -5.89 -7.24 7.57
C ALA A 29 -6.80 -8.18 8.36
N ARG A 30 -7.46 -7.68 9.41
CA ARG A 30 -8.46 -8.46 10.17
C ARG A 30 -9.69 -8.78 9.32
N TRP A 31 -10.17 -7.81 8.54
CA TRP A 31 -11.37 -7.96 7.73
C TRP A 31 -11.17 -8.95 6.58
N THR A 32 -10.02 -8.88 5.90
CA THR A 32 -9.66 -9.80 4.82
C THR A 32 -9.45 -11.22 5.33
N ALA A 33 -8.85 -11.42 6.51
CA ALA A 33 -8.73 -12.73 7.13
C ALA A 33 -10.10 -13.34 7.48
N GLY A 34 -11.02 -12.54 8.02
CA GLY A 34 -12.39 -12.98 8.32
C GLY A 34 -13.19 -13.33 7.07
N MET A 35 -13.12 -12.50 6.02
CA MET A 35 -13.78 -12.78 4.74
C MET A 35 -13.26 -14.06 4.10
N LEU A 36 -11.93 -14.29 4.10
CA LEU A 36 -11.38 -15.48 3.46
C LEU A 36 -11.70 -16.78 4.21
N ALA A 37 -11.73 -16.74 5.54
CA ALA A 37 -12.18 -17.86 6.36
C ALA A 37 -13.65 -18.21 6.03
N ALA A 38 -14.53 -17.21 5.98
CA ALA A 38 -15.94 -17.40 5.64
C ALA A 38 -16.14 -17.88 4.18
N LEU A 39 -15.32 -17.41 3.24
CA LEU A 39 -15.41 -17.82 1.83
C LEU A 39 -14.97 -19.28 1.63
N CYS A 40 -13.95 -19.72 2.35
CA CYS A 40 -13.45 -21.09 2.27
C CYS A 40 -14.41 -22.10 2.92
N GLU A 41 -15.04 -21.71 4.04
CA GLU A 41 -16.09 -22.51 4.67
C GLU A 41 -17.30 -22.69 3.75
N ARG A 42 -17.73 -21.63 3.05
CA ARG A 42 -18.81 -21.70 2.04
C ARG A 42 -18.47 -22.55 0.83
N LYS A 43 -17.21 -22.57 0.38
CA LYS A 43 -16.78 -23.32 -0.81
C LYS A 43 -16.37 -24.77 -0.55
N ARG A 44 -16.45 -25.25 0.71
CA ARG A 44 -15.96 -26.59 1.11
C ARG A 44 -14.55 -26.88 0.58
N LEU A 45 -13.68 -25.87 0.56
CA LEU A 45 -12.29 -26.07 0.15
C LEU A 45 -11.56 -26.81 1.26
N ASP A 46 -10.67 -27.73 0.88
CA ASP A 46 -9.80 -28.42 1.82
C ASP A 46 -9.05 -27.42 2.71
N ILE A 47 -8.95 -27.76 4.00
CA ILE A 47 -8.38 -26.90 5.04
C ILE A 47 -6.99 -26.38 4.65
N THR A 48 -6.22 -27.19 3.90
CA THR A 48 -4.88 -26.88 3.40
C THR A 48 -4.90 -25.81 2.30
N LEU A 49 -5.79 -25.95 1.30
CA LEU A 49 -5.90 -24.99 0.19
C LEU A 49 -6.48 -23.66 0.67
N SER A 50 -7.45 -23.74 1.58
CA SER A 50 -7.98 -22.58 2.32
C SER A 50 -6.86 -21.81 3.02
N ARG A 51 -5.98 -22.50 3.76
CA ARG A 51 -4.85 -21.87 4.45
C ARG A 51 -3.85 -21.25 3.49
N PHE A 52 -3.55 -21.93 2.39
CA PHE A 52 -2.62 -21.43 1.37
C PHE A 52 -3.13 -20.14 0.72
N LEU A 53 -4.39 -20.12 0.28
CA LEU A 53 -5.01 -18.94 -0.30
C LEU A 53 -5.11 -17.79 0.73
N THR A 54 -5.47 -18.12 1.97
CA THR A 54 -5.51 -17.15 3.07
C THR A 54 -4.15 -16.52 3.33
N ASN A 55 -3.09 -17.31 3.29
CA ASN A 55 -1.75 -16.79 3.48
C ASN A 55 -1.33 -15.88 2.33
N ILE A 56 -1.63 -16.24 1.07
CA ILE A 56 -1.34 -15.40 -0.10
C ILE A 56 -2.08 -14.06 0.01
N VAL A 57 -3.40 -14.08 0.23
CA VAL A 57 -4.19 -12.85 0.33
C VAL A 57 -3.70 -11.98 1.49
N LYS A 58 -3.38 -12.59 2.63
CA LYS A 58 -2.82 -11.87 3.78
C LYS A 58 -1.50 -11.18 3.44
N VAL A 59 -0.60 -11.87 2.74
CA VAL A 59 0.68 -11.28 2.28
C VAL A 59 0.43 -10.13 1.31
N VAL A 60 -0.46 -10.30 0.33
CA VAL A 60 -0.81 -9.25 -0.64
C VAL A 60 -1.39 -8.02 0.05
N VAL A 61 -2.37 -8.19 0.93
CA VAL A 61 -2.96 -7.09 1.70
C VAL A 61 -1.90 -6.39 2.54
N MET A 62 -1.00 -7.14 3.17
CA MET A 62 0.08 -6.55 3.97
C MET A 62 1.05 -5.72 3.13
N ILE A 63 1.40 -6.17 1.91
CA ILE A 63 2.22 -5.41 0.96
C ILE A 63 1.54 -4.07 0.63
N PHE A 64 0.24 -4.08 0.29
CA PHE A 64 -0.51 -2.85 0.00
C PHE A 64 -0.55 -1.90 1.20
N VAL A 65 -0.80 -2.42 2.40
CA VAL A 65 -0.80 -1.63 3.64
C VAL A 65 0.56 -0.97 3.87
N VAL A 66 1.66 -1.69 3.65
CA VAL A 66 3.02 -1.14 3.80
C VAL A 66 3.28 -0.03 2.78
N ILE A 67 2.89 -0.21 1.51
CA ILE A 67 3.05 0.80 0.45
C ILE A 67 2.27 2.08 0.80
N ILE A 68 1.00 1.95 1.19
CA ILE A 68 0.15 3.09 1.57
C ILE A 68 0.74 3.82 2.77
N THR A 69 1.24 3.07 3.76
CA THR A 69 1.87 3.61 4.96
C THR A 69 3.15 4.38 4.62
N MET A 70 4.03 3.81 3.79
CA MET A 70 5.26 4.48 3.32
C MET A 70 4.95 5.79 2.58
N GLY A 71 3.97 5.79 1.67
CA GLY A 71 3.57 7.01 0.94
C GLY A 71 3.11 8.12 1.87
N LYS A 72 2.54 7.78 3.03
CA LYS A 72 2.08 8.75 4.03
C LYS A 72 3.17 9.22 5.00
N PHE A 73 4.21 8.43 5.18
CA PHE A 73 5.45 8.87 5.81
C PHE A 73 6.31 9.77 4.89
N GLY A 74 5.86 10.03 3.66
CA GLY A 74 6.61 10.80 2.66
C GLY A 74 7.78 10.01 2.06
N ILE A 75 7.82 8.70 2.26
CA ILE A 75 8.82 7.81 1.68
C ILE A 75 8.40 7.51 0.25
N SER A 76 9.35 7.60 -0.69
CA SER A 76 9.08 7.33 -2.10
C SER A 76 8.71 5.87 -2.32
N ILE A 77 7.50 5.65 -2.85
CA ILE A 77 6.99 4.34 -3.28
C ILE A 77 7.42 3.94 -4.69
N ALA A 78 8.20 4.77 -5.39
CA ALA A 78 8.67 4.52 -6.75
C ALA A 78 9.38 3.16 -6.94
N PRO A 79 10.22 2.67 -6.01
CA PRO A 79 10.85 1.34 -6.14
C PRO A 79 9.85 0.19 -6.17
N PHE A 80 8.74 0.31 -5.42
CA PHE A 80 7.68 -0.70 -5.41
C PHE A 80 6.90 -0.70 -6.72
N ILE A 81 6.62 0.48 -7.27
CA ILE A 81 5.93 0.62 -8.56
C ILE A 81 6.80 0.04 -9.68
N ALA A 82 8.11 0.32 -9.66
CA ALA A 82 9.07 -0.25 -10.61
C ALA A 82 9.14 -1.79 -10.50
N ALA A 83 9.21 -2.33 -9.28
CA ALA A 83 9.24 -3.77 -9.05
C ALA A 83 7.94 -4.46 -9.50
N LEU A 84 6.78 -3.83 -9.30
CA LEU A 84 5.50 -4.34 -9.82
C LEU A 84 5.46 -4.32 -11.36
N GLY A 85 6.04 -3.28 -11.98
CA GLY A 85 6.21 -3.21 -13.43
C GLY A 85 7.07 -4.35 -13.99
N ASP A 86 8.16 -4.70 -13.32
CA ASP A 86 9.03 -5.82 -13.68
C ASP A 86 8.36 -7.18 -13.47
N ALA A 87 7.52 -7.30 -12.43
CA ALA A 87 6.66 -8.47 -12.19
C ALA A 87 5.49 -8.60 -13.19
N GLY A 88 5.36 -7.70 -14.16
CA GLY A 88 4.28 -7.71 -15.16
C GLY A 88 2.93 -7.18 -14.65
N ILE A 89 2.90 -6.59 -13.44
CA ILE A 89 1.70 -5.99 -12.84
C ILE A 89 1.74 -4.49 -13.14
N THR A 90 1.24 -4.10 -14.32
CA THR A 90 1.17 -2.69 -14.74
C THR A 90 -0.20 -2.07 -14.41
N ILE A 91 -0.16 -0.88 -13.82
CA ILE A 91 -1.31 0.01 -13.67
C ILE A 91 -1.12 1.10 -14.74
N PRO A 92 -2.09 1.38 -15.63
CA PRO A 92 -1.92 2.40 -16.67
C PRO A 92 -1.88 3.80 -16.03
N PHE A 93 -0.71 4.24 -15.59
CA PHE A 93 -0.44 5.63 -15.20
C PHE A 93 0.02 6.42 -16.43
N PRO A 94 -0.50 7.64 -16.68
CA PRO A 94 -0.05 8.46 -17.79
C PRO A 94 1.36 8.96 -17.51
N GLN A 95 2.34 8.42 -18.23
CA GLN A 95 3.75 8.82 -18.23
C GLN A 95 4.06 9.74 -19.43
N ARG A 96 3.20 10.73 -19.67
CA ARG A 96 3.55 11.95 -20.42
C ARG A 96 4.06 12.91 -19.34
N ASP A 97 5.31 13.37 -19.23
CA ASP A 97 6.12 14.08 -20.20
C ASP A 97 7.59 14.19 -19.71
N VAL A 98 8.43 13.16 -19.86
CA VAL A 98 9.89 13.27 -19.51
C VAL A 98 10.82 13.08 -20.72
N HIS A 99 10.26 12.93 -21.92
CA HIS A 99 11.00 13.05 -23.18
C HIS A 99 10.47 14.24 -23.99
N MET A 100 10.72 15.47 -23.52
CA MET A 100 10.76 16.60 -24.45
C MET A 100 12.08 16.54 -25.21
N LYS A 101 11.95 16.13 -26.48
CA LYS A 101 12.88 16.42 -27.57
C LYS A 101 13.37 17.86 -27.47
N PRO A 102 14.69 18.15 -27.59
CA PRO A 102 15.12 19.54 -27.72
C PRO A 102 14.59 20.04 -29.07
N ALA A 103 13.65 20.99 -29.01
CA ALA A 103 13.30 21.80 -30.16
C ALA A 103 14.41 22.84 -30.33
N SER A 104 15.23 22.58 -31.34
CA SER A 104 16.09 23.50 -32.08
C SER A 104 15.80 25.00 -31.91
N ALA A 105 16.83 25.76 -31.56
CA ALA A 105 17.14 27.05 -32.15
C ALA A 105 18.65 27.08 -32.45
#